data_AF-A0A0H2S1W6-F1
#
_entry.id   AF-A0A0H2S1W6-F1
#
_cell.length_a   1.000
_cell.length_b   1.000
_cell.length_c   1.000
_cell.angle_alpha   90.00
_cell.angle_beta   90.00
_cell.angle_gamma   90.00
#
_symmetry.space_group_name_H-M   'P 1'
#
loop_
_entity.id
_entity.type
_entity.pdbx_description
1 polymer ?
#
loop_
_entity_poly.entity_id
_entity_poly.type
_entity_poly.pdbx_seq_one_letter_code
_entity_poly.pdbx_strand_id
1 'polypeptide(L)'
;MVANTNIPQLEPNECFDEIWGAKVRFDNPSEALLAQLFLKDEDAIPLSAFNALLSVIRDPSFDAKEAKFKDLGDFCSTVASSRGGAVTRRGWESNTGIPEVILEGALGVFGEELKGVWDNARRFYHGDMLLEGRRYEEVDSSLYDTLATWRYTLLDCALVHSSWLVRARPLLGYYHRFYASDRYPLTRSLTNPSMGTWTRDLQIKEEECSSLLLDKVVNALLCRIPNLRTFHLQTFHYMSRDYDIFLPELCASLSSLANLEEFSFSFSTFEEVNLLVQRLSETPPPNLKIIHFLGECSKRFAPLHVPQWLSPLTSIASLRSVGIHHDGKRRFFNGFIWSRSLASSNRFELDELSIWAIENTPDLDDNVFEALHATNRLNFTCRGGQATAGWILDNCPSLRSLSLIGDSQETDFFELAEVLPSSIEELNISFPPFTKLINTRDYDSGGTEDEFRDYMETVSLTSAKEVSSRLNALDLSIHRALRSGTSPHLRGVKIYIHADTVAENRNVFHSPNHRLLYRKRVKNPQLVGTGEPSSNSTIAPVLPFCQQICHERGIFFSVEVLLLKTEMD
;
A
#
# COMPACT_ATOMS: atom_id res chain seq x y z
N MET A 1 -38.08 -11.74 1.16
CA MET A 1 -38.80 -11.90 -0.13
C MET A 1 -38.06 -12.94 -0.93
N VAL A 2 -38.70 -14.10 -1.16
CA VAL A 2 -38.09 -15.24 -1.87
C VAL A 2 -38.14 -14.93 -3.36
N ALA A 3 -36.99 -14.64 -3.98
CA ALA A 3 -36.89 -14.52 -5.43
C ALA A 3 -37.09 -15.90 -6.06
N ASN A 4 -38.29 -16.14 -6.58
CA ASN A 4 -38.62 -17.28 -7.43
C ASN A 4 -37.86 -17.14 -8.76
N THR A 5 -36.68 -17.74 -8.86
CA THR A 5 -35.87 -17.81 -10.10
C THR A 5 -36.37 -18.90 -11.05
N ASN A 6 -37.66 -18.85 -11.41
CA ASN A 6 -38.13 -19.54 -12.62
C ASN A 6 -37.89 -18.61 -13.80
N ILE A 7 -36.65 -18.57 -14.31
CA ILE A 7 -36.36 -17.88 -15.57
C ILE A 7 -37.23 -18.57 -16.64
N PRO A 8 -38.17 -17.85 -17.28
CA PRO A 8 -39.02 -18.45 -18.29
C PRO A 8 -38.16 -18.96 -19.45
N GLN A 9 -38.44 -20.16 -19.97
CA GLN A 9 -37.91 -20.56 -21.28
C GLN A 9 -38.36 -19.52 -22.32
N LEU A 10 -37.39 -18.88 -22.98
CA LEU A 10 -37.58 -17.88 -24.04
C LEU A 10 -37.29 -18.54 -25.38
N GLU A 11 -38.16 -18.30 -26.36
CA GLU A 11 -37.90 -18.65 -27.75
C GLU A 11 -36.83 -17.70 -28.35
N PRO A 12 -36.12 -18.08 -29.44
CA PRO A 12 -35.04 -17.27 -30.01
C PRO A 12 -35.42 -15.84 -30.42
N ASN A 13 -36.72 -15.57 -30.66
CA ASN A 13 -37.26 -14.26 -31.03
C ASN A 13 -38.05 -13.62 -29.88
N GLU A 14 -37.88 -14.08 -28.65
CA GLU A 14 -38.50 -13.52 -27.45
C GLU A 14 -37.42 -12.96 -26.51
N CYS A 15 -37.71 -11.83 -25.87
CA CYS A 15 -36.95 -11.34 -24.73
C CYS A 15 -37.88 -11.11 -23.54
N PHE A 16 -37.32 -11.10 -22.33
CA PHE A 16 -38.07 -10.81 -21.11
C PHE A 16 -37.90 -9.33 -20.77
N ASP A 17 -39.01 -8.63 -20.61
CA ASP A 17 -39.10 -7.27 -20.12
C ASP A 17 -39.16 -7.31 -18.60
N GLU A 18 -38.08 -6.91 -17.96
CA GLU A 18 -37.92 -6.97 -16.49
C GLU A 18 -38.76 -5.89 -15.80
N ILE A 19 -38.99 -4.75 -16.44
CA ILE A 19 -39.82 -3.64 -15.92
C ILE A 19 -41.27 -4.09 -15.78
N TRP A 20 -41.78 -4.78 -16.81
CA TRP A 20 -43.18 -5.21 -16.87
C TRP A 20 -43.38 -6.68 -16.47
N GLY A 21 -42.30 -7.43 -16.22
CA GLY A 21 -42.32 -8.85 -15.89
C GLY A 21 -42.94 -9.72 -16.98
N ALA A 22 -42.78 -9.36 -18.26
CA ALA A 22 -43.50 -9.95 -19.38
C ALA A 22 -42.58 -10.40 -20.52
N LYS A 23 -43.00 -11.42 -21.28
CA LYS A 23 -42.34 -11.83 -22.52
C LYS A 23 -42.75 -10.90 -23.66
N VAL A 24 -41.78 -10.42 -24.42
CA VAL A 24 -41.98 -9.62 -25.62
C VAL A 24 -41.44 -10.40 -26.81
N ARG A 25 -42.27 -10.56 -27.83
CA ARG A 25 -41.94 -11.29 -29.06
C ARG A 25 -41.64 -10.31 -30.19
N PHE A 26 -40.56 -10.58 -30.92
CA PHE A 26 -40.10 -9.80 -32.07
C PHE A 26 -40.21 -10.62 -33.35
N ASP A 27 -40.14 -9.93 -34.48
CA ASP A 27 -40.25 -10.54 -35.81
C ASP A 27 -39.00 -11.38 -36.14
N ASN A 28 -37.86 -11.08 -35.51
CA ASN A 28 -36.63 -11.85 -35.67
C ASN A 28 -35.75 -11.88 -34.39
N PRO A 29 -34.83 -12.86 -34.28
CA PRO A 29 -33.93 -12.99 -33.13
C PRO A 29 -33.02 -11.79 -32.87
N SER A 30 -32.57 -11.09 -33.92
CA SER A 30 -31.64 -9.97 -33.76
C SER A 30 -32.31 -8.77 -33.09
N GLU A 31 -33.58 -8.52 -33.40
CA GLU A 31 -34.38 -7.51 -32.70
C GLU A 31 -34.62 -7.89 -31.25
N ALA A 32 -34.90 -9.16 -30.95
CA ALA A 32 -35.06 -9.63 -29.58
C ALA A 32 -33.78 -9.44 -28.75
N LEU A 33 -32.60 -9.75 -29.32
CA LEU A 33 -31.31 -9.51 -28.65
C LEU A 33 -31.03 -8.02 -28.43
N LEU A 34 -31.34 -7.16 -29.40
CA LEU A 34 -31.18 -5.71 -29.25
C LEU A 34 -32.14 -5.13 -28.22
N ALA A 35 -33.39 -5.60 -28.20
CA ALA A 35 -34.40 -5.15 -27.25
C ALA A 35 -34.03 -5.56 -25.81
N GLN A 36 -33.40 -6.73 -25.63
CA GLN A 36 -32.90 -7.18 -24.32
C GLN A 36 -31.88 -6.21 -23.69
N LEU A 37 -31.16 -5.41 -24.48
CA LEU A 37 -30.23 -4.41 -23.93
C LEU A 37 -30.97 -3.22 -23.27
N PHE A 38 -32.23 -3.00 -23.66
CA PHE A 38 -33.04 -1.88 -23.21
C PHE A 38 -34.15 -2.28 -22.22
N LEU A 39 -34.69 -3.50 -22.31
CA LEU A 39 -35.82 -3.97 -21.51
C LEU A 39 -35.42 -4.57 -20.15
N LYS A 40 -34.33 -4.06 -19.56
CA LYS A 40 -33.88 -4.42 -18.20
C LYS A 40 -34.36 -3.40 -17.19
N ASP A 41 -34.60 -3.83 -15.96
CA ASP A 41 -35.04 -2.94 -14.87
C ASP A 41 -33.86 -2.12 -14.36
N GLU A 42 -32.75 -2.79 -14.05
CA GLU A 42 -31.46 -2.18 -13.74
C GLU A 42 -30.46 -2.41 -14.90
N ASP A 43 -29.54 -1.46 -15.13
CA ASP A 43 -28.52 -1.52 -16.19
C ASP A 43 -29.00 -1.47 -17.66
N ALA A 44 -30.24 -1.03 -17.93
CA ALA A 44 -30.66 -0.74 -19.30
C ALA A 44 -29.74 0.31 -19.96
N ILE A 45 -29.35 0.09 -21.22
CA ILE A 45 -28.56 1.09 -21.94
C ILE A 45 -29.40 2.37 -22.12
N PRO A 46 -28.82 3.56 -21.92
CA PRO A 46 -29.55 4.81 -22.17
C PRO A 46 -30.03 4.88 -23.62
N LEU A 47 -31.23 5.44 -23.86
CA LEU A 47 -31.79 5.59 -25.22
C LEU A 47 -30.84 6.29 -26.20
N SER A 48 -30.05 7.25 -25.72
CA SER A 48 -29.02 7.93 -26.53
C SER A 48 -27.90 6.98 -26.98
N ALA A 49 -27.47 6.06 -26.10
CA ALA A 49 -26.48 5.04 -26.42
C ALA A 49 -27.06 3.98 -27.38
N PHE A 50 -28.32 3.59 -27.19
CA PHE A 50 -29.00 2.68 -28.13
C PHE A 50 -29.17 3.31 -29.51
N ASN A 51 -29.56 4.58 -29.59
CA ASN A 51 -29.63 5.29 -30.86
C ASN A 51 -28.25 5.41 -31.54
N ALA A 52 -27.18 5.61 -30.75
CA ALA A 52 -25.82 5.59 -31.30
C ALA A 52 -25.47 4.20 -31.88
N LEU A 53 -25.81 3.12 -31.17
CA LEU A 53 -25.63 1.75 -31.65
C LEU A 53 -26.40 1.49 -32.94
N LEU A 54 -27.68 1.87 -32.99
CA LEU A 54 -28.50 1.74 -34.19
C LEU A 54 -27.93 2.55 -35.37
N SER A 55 -27.39 3.74 -35.11
CA SER A 55 -26.70 4.53 -36.14
C SER A 55 -25.46 3.83 -36.68
N VAL A 56 -24.66 3.17 -35.84
CA VAL A 56 -23.51 2.37 -36.26
C VAL A 56 -23.95 1.19 -37.13
N ILE A 57 -25.00 0.47 -36.73
CA ILE A 57 -25.52 -0.68 -37.49
C ILE A 57 -26.12 -0.23 -38.84
N ARG A 58 -26.74 0.95 -38.89
CA ARG A 58 -27.32 1.51 -40.12
C ARG A 58 -26.29 2.18 -41.03
N ASP A 59 -25.06 2.39 -40.57
CA ASP A 59 -24.01 2.98 -41.39
C ASP A 59 -23.63 1.98 -42.50
N PRO A 60 -23.76 2.34 -43.79
CA PRO A 60 -23.47 1.44 -44.91
C PRO A 60 -21.99 1.06 -45.00
N SER A 61 -21.10 1.75 -44.29
CA SER A 61 -19.67 1.41 -44.20
C SER A 61 -19.33 0.44 -43.06
N PHE A 62 -20.28 0.17 -42.15
CA PHE A 62 -20.08 -0.77 -41.06
C PHE A 62 -20.16 -2.22 -41.57
N ASP A 63 -19.03 -2.94 -41.53
CA ASP A 63 -18.99 -4.38 -41.76
C ASP A 63 -18.83 -5.14 -40.44
N ALA A 64 -19.88 -5.85 -40.04
CA ALA A 64 -19.86 -6.69 -38.84
C ALA A 64 -18.75 -7.76 -38.87
N LYS A 65 -18.29 -8.20 -40.05
CA LYS A 65 -17.19 -9.16 -40.20
C LYS A 65 -15.82 -8.54 -39.86
N GLU A 66 -15.71 -7.22 -39.88
CA GLU A 66 -14.48 -6.50 -39.52
C GLU A 66 -14.37 -6.26 -38.01
N ALA A 67 -15.47 -6.38 -37.25
CA ALA A 67 -15.46 -6.29 -35.79
C ALA A 67 -14.84 -7.55 -35.18
N LYS A 68 -13.60 -7.42 -34.67
CA LYS A 68 -12.81 -8.54 -34.12
C LYS A 68 -12.82 -8.64 -32.59
N PHE A 69 -13.55 -7.75 -31.91
CA PHE A 69 -13.57 -7.71 -30.44
C PHE A 69 -14.26 -8.95 -29.88
N LYS A 70 -13.56 -9.73 -29.06
CA LYS A 70 -14.10 -10.96 -28.44
C LYS A 70 -14.96 -10.66 -27.21
N ASP A 71 -14.56 -9.66 -26.46
CA ASP A 71 -15.19 -9.24 -25.21
C ASP A 71 -14.89 -7.77 -24.91
N LEU A 72 -15.44 -7.27 -23.79
CA LEU A 72 -15.22 -5.91 -23.32
C LEU A 72 -13.74 -5.60 -23.06
N GLY A 73 -12.99 -6.57 -22.54
CA GLY A 73 -11.57 -6.43 -22.24
C GLY A 73 -10.73 -6.22 -23.50
N ASP A 74 -11.03 -6.97 -24.56
CA ASP A 74 -10.41 -6.86 -25.87
C ASP A 74 -10.71 -5.51 -26.53
N PHE A 75 -11.98 -5.07 -26.48
CA PHE A 75 -12.38 -3.73 -26.92
C PHE A 75 -11.60 -2.63 -26.19
N CYS A 76 -11.64 -2.62 -24.85
CA CYS A 76 -10.97 -1.58 -24.06
C CYS A 76 -9.45 -1.59 -24.28
N SER A 77 -8.83 -2.78 -24.38
CA SER A 77 -7.40 -2.94 -24.67
C SER A 77 -7.03 -2.39 -26.04
N THR A 78 -7.87 -2.63 -27.06
CA THR A 78 -7.68 -2.06 -28.40
C THR A 78 -7.80 -0.55 -28.40
N VAL A 79 -8.84 0.01 -27.76
CA VAL A 79 -9.02 1.47 -27.63
C VAL A 79 -7.82 2.10 -26.94
N ALA A 80 -7.37 1.53 -25.83
CA ALA A 80 -6.25 2.08 -25.06
C ALA A 80 -4.92 1.99 -25.84
N SER A 81 -4.70 0.88 -26.57
CA SER A 81 -3.53 0.68 -27.43
C SER A 81 -3.53 1.63 -28.63
N SER A 82 -4.69 1.86 -29.26
CA SER A 82 -4.86 2.84 -30.34
C SER A 82 -4.52 4.27 -29.88
N ARG A 83 -5.05 4.69 -28.71
CA ARG A 83 -4.68 5.97 -28.08
C ARG A 83 -3.19 6.04 -27.77
N GLY A 84 -2.62 4.94 -27.26
CA GLY A 84 -1.20 4.85 -26.98
C GLY A 84 -0.34 4.99 -28.24
N GLY A 85 -0.72 4.36 -29.33
CA GLY A 85 -0.03 4.46 -30.63
C GLY A 85 -0.05 5.89 -31.19
N ALA A 86 -1.17 6.60 -31.06
CA ALA A 86 -1.28 7.99 -31.51
C ALA A 86 -0.39 8.95 -30.72
N VAL A 87 -0.31 8.78 -29.39
CA VAL A 87 0.57 9.57 -28.52
C VAL A 87 2.04 9.28 -28.80
N THR A 88 2.37 7.99 -28.95
CA THR A 88 3.74 7.53 -29.18
C THR A 88 4.28 8.10 -30.50
N ARG A 89 3.54 7.98 -31.61
CA ARG A 89 3.93 8.54 -32.92
C ARG A 89 4.26 10.03 -32.84
N ARG A 90 3.36 10.84 -32.26
CA ARG A 90 3.56 12.29 -32.11
C ARG A 90 4.76 12.68 -31.24
N GLY A 91 5.13 11.84 -30.27
CA GLY A 91 6.26 12.12 -29.39
C GLY A 91 7.60 11.74 -29.98
N TRP A 92 7.68 10.68 -30.79
CA TRP A 92 8.93 10.26 -31.45
C TRP A 92 9.28 11.11 -32.68
N GLU A 93 8.27 11.64 -33.37
CA GLU A 93 8.46 12.55 -34.52
C GLU A 93 8.79 13.99 -34.09
N SER A 94 9.03 14.22 -32.80
CA SER A 94 9.27 15.54 -32.23
C SER A 94 10.70 16.04 -32.49
N ASN A 95 10.81 17.27 -33.00
CA ASN A 95 12.07 17.99 -33.21
C ASN A 95 12.41 18.97 -32.06
N THR A 96 12.24 18.61 -30.79
CA THR A 96 12.54 19.54 -29.66
C THR A 96 14.00 19.97 -29.57
N GLY A 97 14.92 19.26 -30.21
CA GLY A 97 16.36 19.49 -30.10
C GLY A 97 16.97 19.07 -28.76
N ILE A 98 16.19 18.47 -27.85
CA ILE A 98 16.71 17.92 -26.59
C ILE A 98 17.19 16.48 -26.86
N PRO A 99 18.47 16.15 -26.58
CA PRO A 99 18.97 14.79 -26.73
C PRO A 99 18.16 13.80 -25.86
N GLU A 100 17.76 12.70 -26.48
CA GLU A 100 16.96 11.64 -25.86
C GLU A 100 17.58 11.13 -24.55
N VAL A 101 18.91 10.98 -24.51
CA VAL A 101 19.66 10.55 -23.33
C VAL A 101 19.49 11.48 -22.13
N ILE A 102 19.31 12.79 -22.35
CA ILE A 102 19.10 13.76 -21.28
C ILE A 102 17.67 13.61 -20.73
N LEU A 103 16.68 13.40 -21.61
CA LEU A 103 15.30 13.17 -21.21
C LEU A 103 15.15 11.86 -20.43
N GLU A 104 15.77 10.79 -20.91
CA GLU A 104 15.81 9.51 -20.23
C GLU A 104 16.54 9.60 -18.89
N GLY A 105 17.67 10.33 -18.81
CA GLY A 105 18.38 10.55 -17.56
C GLY A 105 17.54 11.30 -16.53
N ALA A 106 16.94 12.44 -16.93
CA ALA A 106 16.13 13.26 -16.04
C ALA A 106 14.87 12.52 -15.55
N LEU A 107 14.12 11.91 -16.47
CA LEU A 107 12.94 11.11 -16.12
C LEU A 107 13.31 9.82 -15.39
N GLY A 108 14.48 9.24 -15.66
CA GLY A 108 15.03 8.12 -14.93
C GLY A 108 15.16 8.42 -13.44
N VAL A 109 15.77 9.57 -13.11
CA VAL A 109 15.89 10.04 -11.71
C VAL A 109 14.51 10.19 -11.06
N PHE A 110 13.58 10.92 -11.69
CA PHE A 110 12.23 11.07 -11.15
C PHE A 110 11.47 9.74 -11.00
N GLY A 111 11.66 8.84 -11.96
CA GLY A 111 11.06 7.51 -11.92
C GLY A 111 11.63 6.66 -10.79
N GLU A 112 12.94 6.70 -10.54
CA GLU A 112 13.59 6.02 -9.43
C GLU A 112 13.15 6.57 -8.07
N GLU A 113 13.03 7.88 -7.94
CA GLU A 113 12.51 8.52 -6.72
C GLU A 113 11.05 8.10 -6.47
N LEU A 114 10.17 8.17 -7.47
CA LEU A 114 8.78 7.73 -7.36
C LEU A 114 8.67 6.26 -6.95
N LYS A 115 9.44 5.38 -7.62
CA LYS A 115 9.51 3.94 -7.30
C LYS A 115 10.02 3.71 -5.88
N GLY A 116 11.03 4.47 -5.47
CA GLY A 116 11.55 4.42 -4.12
C GLY A 116 10.48 4.76 -3.08
N VAL A 117 9.79 5.89 -3.23
CA VAL A 117 8.72 6.29 -2.30
C VAL A 117 7.65 5.19 -2.23
N TRP A 118 7.26 4.63 -3.38
CA TRP A 118 6.29 3.54 -3.46
C TRP A 118 6.78 2.23 -2.84
N ASP A 119 8.03 1.84 -3.04
CA ASP A 119 8.58 0.62 -2.45
C ASP A 119 8.68 0.73 -0.92
N ASN A 120 8.98 1.92 -0.39
CA ASN A 120 8.96 2.17 1.06
C ASN A 120 7.55 2.04 1.63
N ALA A 121 6.59 2.68 0.96
CA ALA A 121 5.17 2.59 1.27
C ALA A 121 4.73 1.13 1.37
N ARG A 122 4.94 0.36 0.30
CA ARG A 122 4.57 -1.05 0.23
C ARG A 122 5.16 -1.88 1.36
N ARG A 123 6.45 -1.69 1.69
CA ARG A 123 7.14 -2.47 2.74
C ARG A 123 6.62 -2.22 4.14
N PHE A 124 6.30 -0.97 4.48
CA PHE A 124 5.87 -0.65 5.83
C PHE A 124 4.44 -1.09 6.10
N TYR A 125 3.55 -0.93 5.11
CA TYR A 125 2.18 -1.38 5.24
C TYR A 125 2.03 -2.89 5.07
N HIS A 126 3.12 -3.65 4.83
CA HIS A 126 3.07 -5.10 4.57
C HIS A 126 2.07 -5.47 3.47
N GLY A 127 2.04 -4.63 2.45
CA GLY A 127 1.07 -4.74 1.37
C GLY A 127 -0.33 -4.21 1.70
N ASP A 128 -0.63 -3.71 2.90
CA ASP A 128 -1.88 -2.99 3.16
C ASP A 128 -2.03 -1.74 2.27
N MET A 129 -3.26 -1.40 1.92
CA MET A 129 -3.51 -0.26 1.06
C MET A 129 -3.28 1.05 1.80
N LEU A 130 -2.66 2.00 1.10
CA LEU A 130 -2.28 3.33 1.57
C LEU A 130 -3.47 4.26 1.88
N LEU A 131 -4.54 3.75 2.50
CA LEU A 131 -5.86 4.28 2.28
C LEU A 131 -6.76 4.44 3.47
N GLU A 132 -6.44 3.82 4.60
CA GLU A 132 -7.27 4.03 5.75
C GLU A 132 -7.24 5.48 6.27
N GLY A 133 -6.25 6.27 5.84
CA GLY A 133 -6.13 7.69 6.21
C GLY A 133 -7.14 8.67 5.62
N ARG A 134 -8.01 8.30 4.65
CA ARG A 134 -8.91 9.31 4.01
C ARG A 134 -10.31 9.45 4.58
N ARG A 135 -10.84 8.43 5.27
CA ARG A 135 -12.27 8.46 5.64
C ARG A 135 -12.56 9.23 6.93
N TYR A 136 -11.55 9.55 7.74
CA TYR A 136 -11.80 10.26 9.00
C TYR A 136 -10.88 11.43 9.35
N GLU A 137 -9.80 11.71 8.62
CA GLU A 137 -8.93 12.84 8.96
C GLU A 137 -8.43 13.59 7.73
N GLU A 138 -8.76 14.87 7.66
CA GLU A 138 -8.16 15.90 6.79
C GLU A 138 -6.65 16.13 7.04
N VAL A 139 -5.96 15.22 7.72
CA VAL A 139 -4.55 15.36 8.06
C VAL A 139 -3.70 14.57 7.06
N ASP A 140 -3.42 15.23 5.94
CA ASP A 140 -2.26 15.10 5.06
C ASP A 140 -1.25 14.01 5.48
N SER A 141 -1.45 12.76 5.04
CA SER A 141 -0.39 11.75 5.18
C SER A 141 0.76 12.14 4.26
N SER A 142 1.91 12.50 4.86
CA SER A 142 3.09 12.98 4.14
C SER A 142 3.58 12.05 3.01
N LEU A 143 3.33 10.73 3.09
CA LEU A 143 3.58 9.79 2.01
C LEU A 143 2.69 10.02 0.80
N TYR A 144 1.37 10.12 1.02
CA TYR A 144 0.43 10.32 -0.08
C TYR A 144 0.74 11.62 -0.79
N ASP A 145 1.07 12.66 -0.04
CA ASP A 145 1.47 13.95 -0.58
C ASP A 145 2.80 13.89 -1.31
N THR A 146 3.76 13.12 -0.80
CA THR A 146 5.05 12.90 -1.48
C THR A 146 4.84 12.12 -2.78
N LEU A 147 4.06 11.04 -2.77
CA LEU A 147 3.67 10.27 -3.96
C LEU A 147 2.92 11.15 -4.96
N ALA A 148 1.94 11.93 -4.49
CA ALA A 148 1.17 12.85 -5.31
C ALA A 148 2.09 13.92 -5.92
N THR A 149 2.99 14.51 -5.13
CA THR A 149 3.97 15.50 -5.59
C THR A 149 4.86 14.93 -6.69
N TRP A 150 5.42 13.73 -6.51
CA TRP A 150 6.24 13.08 -7.54
C TRP A 150 5.43 12.73 -8.80
N ARG A 151 4.18 12.26 -8.64
CA ARG A 151 3.29 12.03 -9.78
C ARG A 151 2.94 13.32 -10.51
N TYR A 152 2.65 14.40 -9.79
CA TYR A 152 2.35 15.71 -10.38
C TYR A 152 3.57 16.29 -11.08
N THR A 153 4.76 16.19 -10.48
CA THR A 153 6.01 16.62 -11.13
C THR A 153 6.26 15.84 -12.43
N LEU A 154 6.05 14.52 -12.43
CA LEU A 154 6.13 13.72 -13.66
C LEU A 154 5.04 14.08 -14.68
N LEU A 155 3.84 14.43 -14.22
CA LEU A 155 2.76 14.88 -15.09
C LEU A 155 3.09 16.24 -15.71
N ASP A 156 3.56 17.21 -14.94
CA ASP A 156 3.99 18.53 -15.40
C ASP A 156 5.15 18.41 -16.41
N CYS A 157 6.11 17.54 -16.12
CA CYS A 157 7.15 17.12 -17.06
C CYS A 157 6.54 16.57 -18.37
N ALA A 158 5.52 15.72 -18.29
CA ALA A 158 4.80 15.19 -19.45
C ALA A 158 4.09 16.28 -20.27
N LEU A 159 3.68 17.39 -19.65
CA LEU A 159 2.98 18.50 -20.31
C LEU A 159 3.92 19.45 -21.05
N VAL A 160 5.22 19.47 -20.71
CA VAL A 160 6.20 20.37 -21.35
C VAL A 160 6.26 20.15 -22.86
N HIS A 161 6.32 18.89 -23.30
CA HIS A 161 6.36 18.54 -24.71
C HIS A 161 5.96 17.07 -24.96
N SER A 162 5.42 16.74 -26.14
CA SER A 162 4.97 15.38 -26.49
C SER A 162 6.06 14.31 -26.34
N SER A 163 7.32 14.64 -26.60
CA SER A 163 8.48 13.77 -26.38
C SER A 163 8.66 13.37 -24.90
N TRP A 164 8.35 14.27 -23.96
CA TRP A 164 8.36 13.97 -22.53
C TRP A 164 7.19 13.08 -22.14
N LEU A 165 5.99 13.35 -22.68
CA LEU A 165 4.79 12.54 -22.42
C LEU A 165 5.01 11.05 -22.70
N VAL A 166 5.63 10.71 -23.83
CA VAL A 166 5.90 9.30 -24.20
C VAL A 166 6.77 8.59 -23.16
N ARG A 167 7.69 9.33 -22.52
CA ARG A 167 8.68 8.80 -21.59
C ARG A 167 8.24 8.84 -20.12
N ALA A 168 7.51 9.88 -19.73
CA ALA A 168 6.95 10.01 -18.40
C ALA A 168 5.80 9.03 -18.18
N ARG A 169 5.04 8.66 -19.23
CA ARG A 169 3.87 7.79 -19.09
C ARG A 169 4.18 6.41 -18.51
N PRO A 170 5.20 5.66 -18.97
CA PRO A 170 5.57 4.40 -18.30
C PRO A 170 5.90 4.57 -16.81
N LEU A 171 6.51 5.70 -16.43
CA LEU A 171 6.84 6.00 -15.04
C LEU A 171 5.59 6.30 -14.21
N LEU A 172 4.69 7.14 -14.72
CA LEU A 172 3.36 7.43 -14.14
C LEU A 172 2.49 6.17 -14.05
N GLY A 173 2.74 5.22 -14.95
CA GLY A 173 2.04 3.95 -15.05
C GLY A 173 2.69 2.78 -14.32
N TYR A 174 3.80 3.01 -13.61
CA TYR A 174 4.53 1.98 -12.89
C TYR A 174 3.65 1.30 -11.85
N TYR A 175 2.94 2.11 -11.06
CA TYR A 175 1.92 1.65 -10.13
C TYR A 175 0.58 2.31 -10.42
N HIS A 176 -0.49 1.56 -10.22
CA HIS A 176 -1.86 2.06 -10.25
C HIS A 176 -2.63 1.64 -9.02
N ARG A 177 -3.58 2.49 -8.67
CA ARG A 177 -4.50 2.22 -7.59
C ARG A 177 -5.91 2.61 -8.01
N PHE A 178 -6.82 1.68 -7.89
CA PHE A 178 -8.22 1.88 -8.22
C PHE A 178 -9.09 1.78 -6.98
N TYR A 179 -10.08 2.67 -6.96
CA TYR A 179 -11.20 2.60 -6.04
C TYR A 179 -12.42 2.25 -6.88
N ALA A 180 -12.79 0.98 -6.88
CA ALA A 180 -13.91 0.46 -7.64
C ALA A 180 -15.19 0.74 -6.87
N SER A 181 -16.02 1.62 -7.40
CA SER A 181 -17.36 1.88 -6.89
C SER A 181 -18.32 2.12 -8.03
N ASP A 182 -19.63 2.22 -7.75
CA ASP A 182 -20.62 2.55 -8.77
C ASP A 182 -20.34 3.90 -9.44
N ARG A 183 -19.78 4.85 -8.68
CA ARG A 183 -19.37 6.17 -9.21
C ARG A 183 -18.09 6.08 -10.05
N TYR A 184 -17.21 5.15 -9.71
CA TYR A 184 -15.91 4.95 -10.36
C TYR A 184 -15.73 3.48 -10.76
N PRO A 185 -16.49 2.98 -11.75
CA PRO A 185 -16.47 1.57 -12.08
C PRO A 185 -15.11 1.19 -12.68
N LEU A 186 -14.59 0.03 -12.28
CA LEU A 186 -13.27 -0.46 -12.71
C LEU A 186 -13.15 -0.57 -14.25
N THR A 187 -14.28 -0.75 -14.95
CA THR A 187 -14.38 -0.70 -16.41
C THR A 187 -13.77 0.57 -17.03
N ARG A 188 -13.85 1.74 -16.38
CA ARG A 188 -13.22 2.99 -16.86
C ARG A 188 -11.70 2.88 -16.87
N SER A 189 -11.15 2.13 -15.93
CA SER A 189 -9.71 1.91 -15.79
C SER A 189 -9.16 1.07 -16.96
N LEU A 190 -9.96 0.18 -17.55
CA LEU A 190 -9.57 -0.60 -18.72
C LEU A 190 -9.18 0.27 -19.93
N THR A 191 -9.65 1.51 -20.01
CA THR A 191 -9.26 2.44 -21.08
C THR A 191 -8.16 3.43 -20.70
N ASN A 192 -7.60 3.34 -19.48
CA ASN A 192 -6.57 4.25 -19.00
C ASN A 192 -5.28 4.07 -19.82
N PRO A 193 -4.82 5.07 -20.60
CA PRO A 193 -3.65 4.93 -21.48
C PRO A 193 -2.32 4.83 -20.72
N SER A 194 -2.29 5.18 -19.43
CA SER A 194 -1.11 5.09 -18.56
C SER A 194 -0.90 3.70 -17.98
N MET A 195 -1.86 2.78 -18.14
CA MET A 195 -1.70 1.39 -17.73
C MET A 195 -1.25 0.54 -18.93
N GLY A 196 -0.43 -0.49 -18.71
CA GLY A 196 0.00 -1.38 -19.78
C GLY A 196 1.09 -2.33 -19.35
N THR A 197 1.88 -2.79 -20.31
CA THR A 197 2.99 -3.74 -20.10
C THR A 197 4.10 -3.20 -19.20
N TRP A 198 4.17 -1.89 -18.93
CA TRP A 198 5.10 -1.28 -17.98
C TRP A 198 4.58 -1.23 -16.54
N THR A 199 3.29 -1.50 -16.31
CA THR A 199 2.72 -1.54 -14.97
C THR A 199 3.32 -2.73 -14.21
N ARG A 200 3.79 -2.46 -12.99
CA ARG A 200 4.43 -3.44 -12.09
C ARG A 200 3.61 -3.64 -10.84
N ASP A 201 2.93 -2.61 -10.35
CA ASP A 201 2.18 -2.69 -9.11
C ASP A 201 0.73 -2.24 -9.33
N LEU A 202 -0.22 -3.02 -8.82
CA LEU A 202 -1.64 -2.74 -8.96
C LEU A 202 -2.34 -2.99 -7.62
N GLN A 203 -3.10 -2.01 -7.17
CA GLN A 203 -3.95 -2.12 -6.00
C GLN A 203 -5.40 -1.81 -6.38
N ILE A 204 -6.34 -2.67 -6.01
CA ILE A 204 -7.77 -2.47 -6.24
C ILE A 204 -8.49 -2.53 -4.89
N LYS A 205 -9.08 -1.39 -4.51
CA LYS A 205 -10.03 -1.30 -3.41
C LYS A 205 -11.41 -1.32 -3.99
N GLU A 206 -12.23 -2.25 -3.57
CA GLU A 206 -13.65 -2.19 -3.88
C GLU A 206 -14.38 -1.31 -2.87
N GLU A 207 -15.54 -0.76 -3.17
CA GLU A 207 -16.44 -0.09 -2.21
C GLU A 207 -17.62 -1.02 -1.88
N GLU A 208 -18.19 -0.87 -0.68
CA GLU A 208 -19.25 -1.70 -0.08
C GLU A 208 -20.49 -1.97 -0.96
N CYS A 209 -20.70 -1.23 -2.05
CA CYS A 209 -21.88 -1.36 -2.93
C CYS A 209 -21.56 -1.69 -4.40
N SER A 210 -20.32 -2.01 -4.78
CA SER A 210 -19.99 -2.17 -6.21
C SER A 210 -20.49 -3.49 -6.83
N SER A 211 -21.01 -3.42 -8.07
CA SER A 211 -21.73 -4.49 -8.76
C SER A 211 -20.90 -5.73 -9.19
N LEU A 212 -21.61 -6.83 -9.43
CA LEU A 212 -21.18 -8.20 -9.81
C LEU A 212 -20.32 -8.34 -11.09
N LEU A 213 -20.01 -7.25 -11.80
CA LEU A 213 -19.23 -7.31 -13.05
C LEU A 213 -17.72 -7.31 -12.85
N LEU A 214 -17.25 -7.49 -11.61
CA LEU A 214 -15.84 -7.36 -11.26
C LEU A 214 -14.97 -8.44 -11.91
N ASP A 215 -15.44 -9.67 -12.01
CA ASP A 215 -14.65 -10.85 -12.41
C ASP A 215 -14.07 -10.66 -13.82
N LYS A 216 -14.95 -10.43 -14.80
CA LYS A 216 -14.57 -10.19 -16.20
C LYS A 216 -13.69 -8.96 -16.35
N VAL A 217 -13.92 -7.92 -15.54
CA VAL A 217 -13.19 -6.67 -15.61
C VAL A 217 -11.80 -6.80 -15.01
N VAL A 218 -11.65 -7.48 -13.88
CA VAL A 218 -10.35 -7.79 -13.25
C VAL A 218 -9.53 -8.68 -14.16
N ASN A 219 -10.13 -9.72 -14.75
CA ASN A 219 -9.40 -10.61 -15.67
C ASN A 219 -8.93 -9.83 -16.91
N ALA A 220 -9.80 -9.01 -17.50
CA ALA A 220 -9.43 -8.11 -18.59
C ALA A 220 -8.32 -7.13 -18.20
N LEU A 221 -8.36 -6.62 -16.97
CA LEU A 221 -7.34 -5.72 -16.42
C LEU A 221 -5.98 -6.42 -16.34
N LEU A 222 -5.94 -7.60 -15.73
CA LEU A 222 -4.74 -8.41 -15.55
C LEU A 222 -4.11 -8.83 -16.88
N CYS A 223 -4.92 -9.23 -17.87
CA CYS A 223 -4.44 -9.53 -19.23
C CYS A 223 -3.72 -8.35 -19.90
N ARG A 224 -4.08 -7.11 -19.55
CA ARG A 224 -3.47 -5.89 -20.11
C ARG A 224 -2.14 -5.53 -19.45
N ILE A 225 -1.86 -6.09 -18.27
CA ILE A 225 -0.66 -5.80 -17.47
C ILE A 225 0.15 -7.09 -17.22
N PRO A 226 0.60 -7.79 -18.27
CA PRO A 226 1.22 -9.12 -18.14
C PRO A 226 2.51 -9.15 -17.31
N ASN A 227 3.11 -7.98 -17.05
CA ASN A 227 4.35 -7.83 -16.30
C ASN A 227 4.11 -7.33 -14.87
N LEU A 228 2.90 -7.55 -14.33
CA LEU A 228 2.58 -7.24 -12.95
C LEU A 228 3.45 -8.06 -11.99
N ARG A 229 3.99 -7.39 -10.98
CA ARG A 229 4.88 -7.92 -9.95
C ARG A 229 4.17 -8.00 -8.59
N THR A 230 3.43 -6.97 -8.22
CA THR A 230 2.63 -6.94 -6.99
C THR A 230 1.17 -6.69 -7.34
N PHE A 231 0.28 -7.52 -6.81
CA PHE A 231 -1.16 -7.33 -6.91
C PHE A 231 -1.78 -7.29 -5.52
N HIS A 232 -2.57 -6.25 -5.24
CA HIS A 232 -3.39 -6.16 -4.04
C HIS A 232 -4.85 -6.03 -4.43
N LEU A 233 -5.68 -6.92 -3.90
CA LEU A 233 -7.13 -6.83 -3.96
C LEU A 233 -7.75 -6.75 -2.55
N GLN A 234 -8.48 -5.66 -2.26
CA GLN A 234 -9.28 -5.52 -1.04
C GLN A 234 -10.76 -5.62 -1.38
N THR A 235 -11.44 -6.59 -0.79
CA THR A 235 -12.89 -6.80 -0.90
C THR A 235 -13.58 -6.44 0.42
N PHE A 236 -14.81 -5.90 0.38
CA PHE A 236 -15.55 -5.48 1.58
C PHE A 236 -16.60 -6.51 2.05
N HIS A 237 -16.98 -6.38 3.33
CA HIS A 237 -17.63 -7.38 4.19
C HIS A 237 -19.11 -7.73 3.90
N TYR A 238 -19.83 -6.94 3.09
CA TYR A 238 -21.31 -6.94 3.17
C TYR A 238 -22.05 -7.55 1.98
N MET A 239 -21.36 -8.00 0.93
CA MET A 239 -22.03 -8.57 -0.25
C MET A 239 -21.77 -10.08 -0.34
N SER A 240 -22.87 -10.85 -0.37
CA SER A 240 -22.87 -12.27 -0.71
C SER A 240 -22.44 -12.40 -2.17
N ARG A 241 -21.17 -12.72 -2.41
CA ARG A 241 -20.68 -13.08 -3.74
C ARG A 241 -20.74 -14.57 -3.93
N ASP A 242 -20.93 -14.96 -5.19
CA ASP A 242 -20.55 -16.30 -5.65
C ASP A 242 -19.02 -16.39 -5.72
N TYR A 243 -18.37 -16.41 -4.55
CA TYR A 243 -16.92 -16.60 -4.43
C TYR A 243 -16.45 -17.90 -5.09
N ASP A 244 -17.37 -18.87 -5.20
CA ASP A 244 -17.19 -20.12 -5.94
C ASP A 244 -16.94 -19.91 -7.45
N ILE A 245 -17.30 -18.75 -8.00
CA ILE A 245 -17.05 -18.36 -9.40
C ILE A 245 -15.87 -17.39 -9.45
N PHE A 246 -15.92 -16.32 -8.65
CA PHE A 246 -14.93 -15.24 -8.69
C PHE A 246 -13.50 -15.72 -8.39
N LEU A 247 -13.30 -16.45 -7.28
CA LEU A 247 -11.95 -16.83 -6.85
C LEU A 247 -11.26 -17.79 -7.84
N PRO A 248 -11.95 -18.81 -8.40
CA PRO A 248 -11.37 -19.62 -9.47
C PRO A 248 -10.95 -18.81 -10.69
N GLU A 249 -11.78 -17.87 -11.17
CA GLU A 249 -11.41 -17.05 -12.33
C GLU A 249 -10.22 -16.12 -12.01
N LEU A 250 -10.22 -15.52 -10.83
CA LEU A 250 -9.10 -14.69 -10.36
C LEU A 250 -7.81 -15.51 -10.31
N CYS A 251 -7.79 -16.68 -9.66
CA CYS A 251 -6.61 -17.53 -9.61
C CYS A 251 -6.15 -17.97 -11.00
N ALA A 252 -7.07 -18.28 -11.90
CA ALA A 252 -6.74 -18.59 -13.29
C ALA A 252 -6.07 -17.40 -13.99
N SER A 253 -6.56 -16.16 -13.79
CA SER A 253 -5.89 -14.97 -14.32
C SER A 253 -4.54 -14.71 -13.66
N LEU A 254 -4.41 -14.89 -12.34
CA LEU A 254 -3.14 -14.72 -11.63
C LEU A 254 -2.08 -15.72 -12.12
N SER A 255 -2.47 -16.97 -12.41
CA SER A 255 -1.55 -18.00 -12.89
C SER A 255 -0.91 -17.66 -14.25
N SER A 256 -1.56 -16.80 -15.05
CA SER A 256 -1.02 -16.29 -16.32
C SER A 256 0.05 -15.19 -16.16
N LEU A 257 0.16 -14.59 -14.97
CA LEU A 257 1.08 -13.50 -14.69
C LEU A 257 2.47 -14.03 -14.31
N ALA A 258 3.30 -14.26 -15.32
CA ALA A 258 4.63 -14.82 -15.15
C ALA A 258 5.53 -14.03 -14.18
N ASN A 259 5.34 -12.71 -14.04
CA ASN A 259 6.19 -11.87 -13.19
C ASN A 259 5.60 -11.59 -11.80
N LEU A 260 4.43 -12.15 -11.46
CA LEU A 260 3.78 -11.89 -10.18
C LEU A 260 4.60 -12.52 -9.05
N GLU A 261 5.17 -11.68 -8.19
CA GLU A 261 6.00 -12.07 -7.05
C GLU A 261 5.24 -11.95 -5.72
N GLU A 262 4.29 -11.02 -5.62
CA GLU A 262 3.61 -10.69 -4.37
C GLU A 262 2.11 -10.51 -4.61
N PHE A 263 1.31 -11.17 -3.76
CA PHE A 263 -0.14 -11.09 -3.79
C PHE A 263 -0.69 -10.77 -2.40
N SER A 264 -1.45 -9.67 -2.29
CA SER A 264 -2.14 -9.28 -1.07
C SER A 264 -3.65 -9.38 -1.28
N PHE A 265 -4.34 -10.02 -0.36
CA PHE A 265 -5.78 -10.20 -0.42
C PHE A 265 -6.42 -9.82 0.92
N SER A 266 -7.31 -8.83 0.90
CA SER A 266 -8.13 -8.55 2.07
C SER A 266 -9.37 -9.41 2.09
N PHE A 267 -9.72 -9.93 3.26
CA PHE A 267 -10.84 -10.84 3.43
C PHE A 267 -11.75 -10.45 4.58
N SER A 268 -13.02 -10.81 4.44
CA SER A 268 -14.04 -10.58 5.46
C SER A 268 -14.33 -11.83 6.29
N THR A 269 -14.28 -13.00 5.66
CA THR A 269 -14.61 -14.29 6.28
C THR A 269 -13.51 -15.32 6.07
N PHE A 270 -13.45 -16.31 6.97
CA PHE A 270 -12.45 -17.38 6.89
C PHE A 270 -12.69 -18.32 5.73
N GLU A 271 -13.95 -18.52 5.36
CA GLU A 271 -14.37 -19.39 4.28
C GLU A 271 -13.83 -18.92 2.94
N GLU A 272 -13.91 -17.61 2.66
CA GLU A 272 -13.35 -16.98 1.45
C GLU A 272 -11.85 -17.23 1.33
N VAL A 273 -11.11 -17.00 2.41
CA VAL A 273 -9.66 -17.17 2.43
C VAL A 273 -9.28 -18.63 2.22
N ASN A 274 -9.99 -19.55 2.86
CA ASN A 274 -9.72 -20.98 2.72
C ASN A 274 -9.93 -21.43 1.26
N LEU A 275 -11.01 -20.96 0.62
CA LEU A 275 -11.27 -21.25 -0.79
C LEU A 275 -10.17 -20.65 -1.68
N LEU A 276 -9.78 -19.40 -1.46
CA LEU A 276 -8.69 -18.75 -2.19
C LEU A 276 -7.38 -19.53 -2.05
N VAL A 277 -7.03 -19.97 -0.83
CA VAL A 277 -5.82 -20.77 -0.58
C VAL A 277 -5.84 -22.08 -1.35
N GLN A 278 -6.97 -22.79 -1.34
CA GLN A 278 -7.13 -24.02 -2.10
C GLN A 278 -6.93 -23.76 -3.60
N ARG A 279 -7.59 -22.75 -4.16
CA ARG A 279 -7.49 -22.42 -5.59
C ARG A 279 -6.10 -21.94 -6.02
N LEU A 280 -5.44 -21.12 -5.19
CA LEU A 280 -4.06 -20.70 -5.43
C LEU A 280 -3.08 -21.87 -5.40
N SER A 281 -3.31 -22.88 -4.57
CA SER A 281 -2.46 -24.08 -4.53
C SER A 281 -2.65 -24.99 -5.75
N GLU A 282 -3.85 -25.02 -6.34
CA GLU A 282 -4.14 -25.76 -7.57
C GLU A 282 -3.52 -25.10 -8.80
N THR A 283 -3.59 -23.77 -8.87
CA THR A 283 -3.16 -22.98 -10.04
C THR A 283 -2.25 -21.81 -9.64
N PRO A 284 -1.04 -22.08 -9.12
CA PRO A 284 -0.19 -21.02 -8.61
C PRO A 284 0.45 -20.18 -9.73
N PRO A 285 0.60 -18.86 -9.55
CA PRO A 285 1.48 -18.05 -10.38
C PRO A 285 2.93 -18.56 -10.27
N PRO A 286 3.66 -18.68 -11.39
CA PRO A 286 4.92 -19.43 -11.44
C PRO A 286 6.05 -18.83 -10.60
N ASN A 287 6.04 -17.52 -10.39
CA ASN A 287 7.07 -16.79 -9.64
C ASN A 287 6.54 -16.18 -8.33
N LEU A 288 5.38 -16.64 -7.83
CA LEU A 288 4.80 -16.11 -6.60
C LEU A 288 5.71 -16.43 -5.41
N LYS A 289 6.17 -15.40 -4.70
CA LYS A 289 7.10 -15.49 -3.56
C LYS A 289 6.45 -15.11 -2.24
N ILE A 290 5.50 -14.18 -2.25
CA ILE A 290 4.95 -13.59 -1.04
C ILE A 290 3.42 -13.56 -1.16
N ILE A 291 2.73 -14.01 -0.11
CA ILE A 291 1.28 -13.85 0.02
C ILE A 291 0.98 -13.14 1.33
N HIS A 292 0.17 -12.08 1.29
CA HIS A 292 -0.34 -11.42 2.48
C HIS A 292 -1.86 -11.52 2.53
N PHE A 293 -2.39 -11.95 3.67
CA PHE A 293 -3.81 -11.91 3.97
C PHE A 293 -4.08 -10.76 4.93
N LEU A 294 -4.98 -9.87 4.56
CA LEU A 294 -5.33 -8.68 5.34
C LEU A 294 -6.76 -8.84 5.87
N GLY A 295 -6.97 -8.78 7.17
CA GLY A 295 -8.34 -8.88 7.66
C GLY A 295 -8.47 -9.10 9.16
N GLU A 296 -9.70 -9.02 9.63
CA GLU A 296 -10.03 -9.37 11.01
C GLU A 296 -9.98 -10.88 11.22
N CYS A 297 -8.79 -11.44 11.40
CA CYS A 297 -8.69 -12.82 11.86
C CYS A 297 -9.35 -12.92 13.25
N SER A 298 -10.27 -13.85 13.49
CA SER A 298 -10.87 -14.07 14.82
C SER A 298 -9.79 -14.34 15.88
N LYS A 299 -10.09 -14.03 17.16
CA LYS A 299 -9.18 -14.05 18.33
C LYS A 299 -8.51 -15.41 18.66
N ARG A 300 -8.43 -16.39 17.76
CA ARG A 300 -8.12 -17.79 18.06
C ARG A 300 -6.89 -18.38 17.35
N PHE A 301 -5.98 -17.58 16.79
CA PHE A 301 -4.77 -18.15 16.17
C PHE A 301 -3.65 -18.34 17.19
N ALA A 302 -3.19 -19.58 17.31
CA ALA A 302 -1.88 -19.91 17.88
C ALA A 302 -0.81 -19.47 16.87
N PRO A 303 0.03 -18.47 17.19
CA PRO A 303 0.91 -17.83 16.21
C PRO A 303 2.15 -18.64 15.81
N LEU A 304 2.51 -19.65 16.60
CA LEU A 304 3.73 -20.44 16.40
C LEU A 304 3.73 -21.23 15.10
N HIS A 305 2.59 -21.84 14.76
CA HIS A 305 2.46 -22.70 13.59
C HIS A 305 1.61 -22.06 12.52
N VAL A 306 2.01 -22.28 11.26
CA VAL A 306 1.19 -21.94 10.12
C VAL A 306 -0.17 -22.62 10.28
N PRO A 307 -1.28 -21.85 10.28
CA PRO A 307 -2.60 -22.41 10.41
C PRO A 307 -2.85 -23.54 9.41
N GLN A 308 -3.55 -24.60 9.82
CA GLN A 308 -3.77 -25.77 8.97
C GLN A 308 -4.41 -25.43 7.61
N TRP A 309 -5.27 -24.41 7.57
CA TRP A 309 -5.91 -23.95 6.34
C TRP A 309 -4.93 -23.34 5.33
N LEU A 310 -3.73 -22.90 5.76
CA LEU A 310 -2.64 -22.45 4.89
C LEU A 310 -1.76 -23.60 4.37
N SER A 311 -1.95 -24.83 4.87
CA SER A 311 -1.16 -25.99 4.45
C SER A 311 -1.15 -26.27 2.94
N PRO A 312 -2.23 -26.00 2.15
CA PRO A 312 -2.18 -26.19 0.70
C PRO A 312 -1.11 -25.33 0.01
N LEU A 313 -0.78 -24.15 0.55
CA LEU A 313 0.25 -23.27 -0.01
C LEU A 313 1.66 -23.87 0.06
N THR A 314 1.87 -24.91 0.87
CA THR A 314 3.17 -25.61 0.91
C THR A 314 3.53 -26.25 -0.43
N SER A 315 2.54 -26.54 -1.28
CA SER A 315 2.73 -27.05 -2.65
C SER A 315 3.36 -26.04 -3.62
N ILE A 316 3.26 -24.73 -3.34
CA ILE A 316 3.79 -23.69 -4.22
C ILE A 316 5.30 -23.59 -3.98
N ALA A 317 6.11 -24.09 -4.92
CA ALA A 317 7.56 -24.22 -4.75
C ALA A 317 8.29 -22.87 -4.67
N SER A 318 7.80 -21.85 -5.39
CA SER A 318 8.37 -20.51 -5.43
C SER A 318 8.07 -19.67 -4.18
N LEU A 319 7.03 -20.06 -3.42
CA LEU A 319 6.53 -19.31 -2.27
C LEU A 319 7.58 -19.32 -1.15
N ARG A 320 7.92 -18.13 -0.67
CA ARG A 320 8.94 -17.89 0.36
C ARG A 320 8.35 -17.41 1.66
N SER A 321 7.31 -16.58 1.63
CA SER A 321 6.66 -16.10 2.83
C SER A 321 5.15 -16.02 2.68
N VAL A 322 4.48 -16.18 3.81
CA VAL A 322 3.04 -16.00 3.97
C VAL A 322 2.81 -15.14 5.19
N GLY A 323 2.08 -14.04 5.04
CA GLY A 323 1.73 -13.12 6.11
C GLY A 323 0.23 -13.08 6.37
N ILE A 324 -0.15 -12.87 7.62
CA ILE A 324 -1.49 -12.44 8.02
C ILE A 324 -1.32 -11.15 8.81
N HIS A 325 -1.99 -10.09 8.38
CA HIS A 325 -1.99 -8.79 9.05
C HIS A 325 -3.41 -8.41 9.46
N HIS A 326 -3.48 -7.81 10.65
CA HIS A 326 -4.71 -7.32 11.24
C HIS A 326 -4.77 -5.81 11.13
N ASP A 327 -5.89 -5.34 10.63
CA ASP A 327 -6.23 -3.91 10.49
C ASP A 327 -6.71 -3.29 11.84
N GLY A 328 -6.88 -4.13 12.87
CA GLY A 328 -7.42 -3.68 14.15
C GLY A 328 -6.38 -3.04 15.06
N LYS A 329 -6.47 -1.71 15.26
CA LYS A 329 -5.62 -0.87 16.15
C LYS A 329 -5.56 -1.26 17.65
N ARG A 330 -6.06 -2.42 18.07
CA ARG A 330 -6.25 -2.74 19.50
C ARG A 330 -5.89 -4.15 19.95
N ARG A 331 -5.05 -4.86 19.21
CA ARG A 331 -4.65 -6.23 19.58
C ARG A 331 -3.18 -6.27 19.95
N PHE A 332 -2.85 -7.23 20.82
CA PHE A 332 -1.46 -7.47 21.17
C PHE A 332 -0.64 -7.86 19.93
N PHE A 333 -1.18 -8.77 19.10
CA PHE A 333 -0.61 -9.09 17.81
C PHE A 333 -1.36 -8.37 16.68
N ASN A 334 -0.59 -7.66 15.86
CA ASN A 334 -1.06 -6.97 14.65
C ASN A 334 -0.71 -7.74 13.38
N GLY A 335 0.20 -8.72 13.45
CA GLY A 335 0.49 -9.54 12.29
C GLY A 335 1.55 -10.60 12.52
N PHE A 336 1.56 -11.57 11.62
CA PHE A 336 2.44 -12.73 11.61
C PHE A 336 2.93 -12.95 10.20
N ILE A 337 4.22 -13.24 10.03
CA ILE A 337 4.79 -13.66 8.75
C ILE A 337 5.60 -14.92 9.01
N TRP A 338 5.26 -15.97 8.29
CA TRP A 338 6.02 -17.21 8.24
C TRP A 338 6.83 -17.27 6.96
N SER A 339 8.09 -17.68 7.06
CA SER A 339 9.01 -17.78 5.94
C SER A 339 9.56 -19.21 5.81
N ARG A 340 9.85 -19.64 4.58
CA ARG A 340 10.58 -20.89 4.32
C ARG A 340 12.06 -20.66 4.51
N SER A 341 12.68 -21.52 5.31
CA SER A 341 14.13 -21.60 5.36
C SER A 341 14.67 -22.19 4.06
N LEU A 342 15.83 -21.69 3.63
CA LEU A 342 16.58 -22.26 2.51
C LEU A 342 16.95 -23.74 2.75
N ALA A 343 17.03 -24.16 4.02
CA ALA A 343 17.37 -25.53 4.42
C ALA A 343 16.15 -26.47 4.49
N SER A 344 14.93 -25.93 4.64
CA SER A 344 13.68 -26.71 4.79
C SER A 344 12.61 -26.20 3.81
N SER A 345 12.72 -26.60 2.54
CA SER A 345 11.83 -26.13 1.45
C SER A 345 10.34 -26.42 1.66
N ASN A 346 9.98 -27.28 2.63
CA ASN A 346 8.63 -27.81 2.79
C ASN A 346 7.91 -27.30 4.05
N ARG A 347 8.55 -26.44 4.86
CA ARG A 347 7.94 -25.91 6.08
C ARG A 347 8.11 -24.40 6.16
N PHE A 348 7.05 -23.75 6.61
CA PHE A 348 7.04 -22.35 6.96
C PHE A 348 7.27 -22.25 8.47
N GLU A 349 8.22 -21.41 8.85
CA GLU A 349 8.57 -21.13 10.25
C GLU A 349 8.26 -19.67 10.53
N LEU A 350 7.85 -19.35 11.76
CA LEU A 350 7.57 -17.97 12.13
C LEU A 350 8.87 -17.17 11.99
N ASP A 351 8.83 -16.11 11.18
CA ASP A 351 10.00 -15.28 10.91
C ASP A 351 9.79 -13.88 11.47
N GLU A 352 8.64 -13.28 11.20
CA GLU A 352 8.33 -11.92 11.62
C GLU A 352 7.01 -11.81 12.38
N LEU A 353 7.03 -10.98 13.41
CA LEU A 353 5.91 -10.72 14.30
C LEU A 353 5.72 -9.21 14.47
N SER A 354 4.48 -8.75 14.35
CA SER A 354 4.11 -7.36 14.61
C SER A 354 3.27 -7.28 15.89
N ILE A 355 3.74 -6.52 16.88
CA ILE A 355 3.14 -6.39 18.21
C ILE A 355 2.79 -4.93 18.50
N TRP A 356 1.64 -4.73 19.14
CA TRP A 356 1.29 -3.50 19.81
C TRP A 356 1.03 -3.75 21.29
N ALA A 357 1.84 -3.12 22.15
CA ALA A 357 1.73 -3.29 23.60
C ALA A 357 1.51 -1.94 24.29
N ILE A 358 0.53 -1.90 25.19
CA ILE A 358 0.25 -0.77 26.10
C ILE A 358 0.67 -1.21 27.51
N GLU A 359 0.97 -0.25 28.41
CA GLU A 359 1.09 -0.47 29.86
C GLU A 359 0.05 -1.49 30.39
N ASN A 360 0.48 -2.40 31.27
CA ASN A 360 -0.30 -3.53 31.80
C ASN A 360 -0.69 -4.56 30.73
N THR A 361 0.29 -5.09 30.02
CA THR A 361 0.06 -6.26 29.17
C THR A 361 -0.50 -7.42 30.00
N PRO A 362 -1.64 -8.01 29.61
CA PRO A 362 -2.31 -9.06 30.40
C PRO A 362 -1.45 -10.32 30.52
N ASP A 363 -1.84 -11.23 31.41
CA ASP A 363 -1.34 -12.62 31.47
C ASP A 363 -1.37 -13.23 30.07
N LEU A 364 -0.20 -13.26 29.41
CA LEU A 364 -0.07 -13.83 28.07
C LEU A 364 -0.12 -15.35 28.17
N ASP A 365 -0.87 -15.96 27.25
CA ASP A 365 -0.92 -17.41 27.07
C ASP A 365 0.47 -17.95 26.67
N ASP A 366 0.77 -19.20 27.03
CA ASP A 366 1.99 -19.93 26.67
C ASP A 366 2.28 -19.85 25.16
N ASN A 367 1.22 -19.88 24.32
CA ASN A 367 1.33 -19.73 22.87
C ASN A 367 2.00 -18.41 22.43
N VAL A 368 1.82 -17.33 23.20
CA VAL A 368 2.42 -16.03 22.91
C VAL A 368 3.91 -16.06 23.22
N PHE A 369 4.29 -16.64 24.36
CA PHE A 369 5.69 -16.80 24.73
C PHE A 369 6.45 -17.65 23.72
N GLU A 370 5.86 -18.76 23.26
CA GLU A 370 6.46 -19.59 22.22
C GLU A 370 6.69 -18.82 20.92
N ALA A 371 5.73 -17.99 20.51
CA ALA A 371 5.88 -17.17 19.31
C ALA A 371 6.96 -16.09 19.46
N LEU A 372 7.01 -15.40 20.60
CA LEU A 372 8.09 -14.47 20.91
C LEU A 372 9.45 -15.16 20.85
N HIS A 373 9.54 -16.35 21.43
CA HIS A 373 10.78 -17.13 21.47
C HIS A 373 11.27 -17.55 20.07
N ALA A 374 10.34 -17.87 19.17
CA ALA A 374 10.63 -18.29 17.80
C ALA A 374 10.86 -17.13 16.81
N THR A 375 10.49 -15.89 17.16
CA THR A 375 10.52 -14.75 16.25
C THR A 375 11.96 -14.30 15.95
N ASN A 376 12.27 -14.13 14.65
CA ASN A 376 13.56 -13.58 14.19
C ASN A 376 13.48 -12.07 13.90
N ARG A 377 12.30 -11.55 13.56
CA ARG A 377 12.06 -10.13 13.24
C ARG A 377 10.85 -9.62 13.99
N LEU A 378 11.02 -8.52 14.71
CA LEU A 378 9.95 -7.96 15.52
C LEU A 378 9.69 -6.52 15.11
N ASN A 379 8.45 -6.23 14.69
CA ASN A 379 7.93 -4.87 14.61
C ASN A 379 7.17 -4.59 15.89
N PHE A 380 7.69 -3.71 16.73
CA PHE A 380 7.21 -3.48 18.07
C PHE A 380 6.82 -2.02 18.25
N THR A 381 5.52 -1.82 18.48
CA THR A 381 4.95 -0.52 18.85
C THR A 381 4.62 -0.56 20.33
N CYS A 382 5.26 0.30 21.12
CA CYS A 382 5.17 0.28 22.58
C CYS A 382 4.62 1.59 23.14
N ARG A 383 3.61 1.48 24.01
CA ARG A 383 3.08 2.53 24.90
C ARG A 383 3.17 2.10 26.37
N GLY A 384 4.24 1.42 26.76
CA GLY A 384 4.35 0.65 28.00
C GLY A 384 5.57 0.97 28.88
N GLY A 385 6.35 1.99 28.51
CA GLY A 385 7.65 2.27 29.13
C GLY A 385 8.68 1.13 29.04
N GLN A 386 9.79 1.30 29.76
CA GLN A 386 10.96 0.40 29.69
C GLN A 386 10.69 -1.02 30.18
N ALA A 387 9.87 -1.19 31.22
CA ALA A 387 9.58 -2.52 31.77
C ALA A 387 8.85 -3.42 30.77
N THR A 388 7.86 -2.89 30.02
CA THR A 388 7.16 -3.67 29.00
C THR A 388 8.05 -4.00 27.82
N ALA A 389 8.85 -3.04 27.34
CA ALA A 389 9.79 -3.28 26.26
C ALA A 389 10.85 -4.32 26.63
N GLY A 390 11.47 -4.19 27.82
CA GLY A 390 12.45 -5.13 28.33
C GLY A 390 11.89 -6.54 28.43
N TRP A 391 10.70 -6.67 29.02
CA TRP A 391 10.06 -7.97 29.15
C TRP A 391 9.75 -8.64 27.81
N ILE A 392 9.25 -7.92 26.80
CA ILE A 392 9.01 -8.51 25.46
C ILE A 392 10.35 -8.94 24.83
N LEU A 393 11.37 -8.10 24.89
CA LEU A 393 12.66 -8.38 24.26
C LEU A 393 13.43 -9.52 24.93
N ASP A 394 13.31 -9.66 26.26
CA ASP A 394 13.88 -10.78 27.02
C ASP A 394 13.27 -12.13 26.60
N ASN A 395 12.02 -12.12 26.13
CA ASN A 395 11.34 -13.30 25.60
C ASN A 395 11.62 -13.58 24.11
N CYS A 396 12.49 -12.80 23.46
CA CYS A 396 12.86 -12.95 22.04
C CYS A 396 14.35 -13.31 21.84
N PRO A 397 14.85 -14.45 22.33
CA PRO A 397 16.27 -14.81 22.25
C PRO A 397 16.80 -15.03 20.83
N SER A 398 15.93 -15.31 19.85
CA SER A 398 16.31 -15.53 18.45
C SER A 398 16.29 -14.24 17.61
N LEU A 399 15.97 -13.09 18.22
CA LEU A 399 15.70 -11.86 17.51
C LEU A 399 16.94 -11.32 16.78
N ARG A 400 16.82 -11.13 15.48
CA ARG A 400 17.85 -10.58 14.59
C ARG A 400 17.51 -9.19 14.07
N SER A 401 16.23 -8.88 13.87
CA SER A 401 15.79 -7.57 13.41
C SER A 401 14.74 -7.00 14.33
N LEU A 402 14.91 -5.76 14.77
CA LEU A 402 14.00 -5.07 15.67
C LEU A 402 13.62 -3.74 15.04
N SER A 403 12.32 -3.51 14.85
CA SER A 403 11.76 -2.24 14.45
C SER A 403 10.93 -1.68 15.60
N LEU A 404 11.42 -0.62 16.23
CA LEU A 404 10.77 0.07 17.33
C LEU A 404 10.01 1.27 16.81
N ILE A 405 8.75 1.38 17.19
CA ILE A 405 7.91 2.54 16.89
C ILE A 405 7.60 3.21 18.23
N GLY A 406 8.21 4.37 18.45
CA GLY A 406 8.07 5.12 19.69
C GLY A 406 6.71 5.81 19.82
N ASP A 407 6.31 6.08 21.07
CA ASP A 407 5.21 7.01 21.38
C ASP A 407 5.74 8.45 21.50
N SER A 408 4.97 9.44 21.02
CA SER A 408 5.34 10.86 21.03
C SER A 408 5.34 11.44 22.43
N GLN A 409 4.65 10.77 23.36
CA GLN A 409 4.51 11.20 24.75
C GLN A 409 5.69 10.78 25.63
N GLU A 410 6.39 9.69 25.28
CA GLU A 410 7.54 9.18 26.04
C GLU A 410 8.85 9.70 25.42
N THR A 411 9.30 10.87 25.88
CA THR A 411 10.62 11.43 25.48
C THR A 411 11.78 10.62 26.05
N ASP A 412 11.55 9.91 27.14
CA ASP A 412 12.45 8.91 27.69
C ASP A 412 12.24 7.62 26.92
N PHE A 413 12.64 7.61 25.64
CA PHE A 413 12.74 6.39 24.84
C PHE A 413 13.52 5.40 25.71
N PHE A 414 12.84 4.36 26.20
CA PHE A 414 13.28 3.44 27.24
C PHE A 414 14.75 3.08 27.08
N GLU A 415 15.53 2.99 28.17
CA GLU A 415 16.98 2.80 28.10
C GLU A 415 17.36 1.54 27.30
N LEU A 416 17.48 1.70 25.97
CA LEU A 416 17.73 0.62 25.01
C LEU A 416 18.99 -0.18 25.37
N ALA A 417 19.92 0.48 26.08
CA ALA A 417 21.15 -0.10 26.57
C ALA A 417 20.93 -1.35 27.42
N GLU A 418 19.84 -1.41 28.18
CA GLU A 418 19.56 -2.51 29.11
C GLU A 418 18.81 -3.67 28.45
N VAL A 419 18.07 -3.40 27.37
CA VAL A 419 17.06 -4.32 26.83
C VAL A 419 17.38 -4.87 25.45
N LEU A 420 18.42 -4.36 24.76
CA LEU A 420 18.78 -4.85 23.43
C LEU A 420 19.34 -6.28 23.47
N PRO A 421 18.69 -7.25 22.78
CA PRO A 421 19.18 -8.62 22.74
C PRO A 421 20.55 -8.73 22.07
N SER A 422 21.41 -9.62 22.57
CA SER A 422 22.76 -9.80 22.01
C SER A 422 22.79 -10.37 20.59
N SER A 423 21.72 -11.05 20.18
CA SER A 423 21.52 -11.63 18.85
C SER A 423 21.17 -10.61 17.76
N ILE A 424 20.88 -9.36 18.12
CA ILE A 424 20.38 -8.37 17.17
C ILE A 424 21.41 -8.03 16.09
N GLU A 425 20.96 -8.03 14.83
CA GLU A 425 21.73 -7.70 13.63
C GLU A 425 21.27 -6.36 13.02
N GLU A 426 19.98 -6.05 13.09
CA GLU A 426 19.36 -4.85 12.51
C GLU A 426 18.45 -4.15 13.53
N LEU A 427 18.63 -2.83 13.69
CA LEU A 427 17.82 -1.98 14.56
C LEU A 427 17.21 -0.82 13.76
N ASN A 428 15.89 -0.77 13.70
CA ASN A 428 15.11 0.31 13.10
C ASN A 428 14.38 1.04 14.23
N ILE A 429 14.48 2.36 14.30
CA ILE A 429 13.76 3.16 15.31
C ILE A 429 12.99 4.26 14.60
N SER A 430 11.67 4.26 14.74
CA SER A 430 10.77 5.27 14.19
C SER A 430 10.29 6.20 15.29
N PHE A 431 10.57 7.48 15.10
CA PHE A 431 10.10 8.53 15.99
C PHE A 431 8.81 9.16 15.44
N PRO A 432 7.76 9.24 16.28
CA PRO A 432 6.53 9.94 15.93
C PRO A 432 6.78 11.46 15.89
N PRO A 433 5.79 12.26 15.46
CA PRO A 433 5.93 13.71 15.43
C PRO A 433 6.37 14.27 16.79
N PHE A 434 7.32 15.22 16.80
CA PHE A 434 7.71 15.91 18.03
C PHE A 434 6.65 16.91 18.53
N THR A 435 5.57 17.11 17.77
CA THR A 435 4.44 17.93 18.18
C THR A 435 3.82 17.35 19.45
N LYS A 436 3.36 18.22 20.35
CA LYS A 436 2.60 17.77 21.51
C LYS A 436 1.25 17.28 21.01
N LEU A 437 1.06 15.96 20.96
CA LEU A 437 -0.28 15.40 20.84
C LEU A 437 -1.11 15.94 22.00
N ILE A 438 -2.16 16.69 21.65
CA ILE A 438 -3.19 17.06 22.59
C ILE A 438 -3.86 15.75 23.00
N ASN A 439 -3.86 15.45 24.30
CA ASN A 439 -4.64 14.34 24.83
C ASN A 439 -6.13 14.58 24.57
N THR A 440 -6.64 14.05 23.45
CA THR A 440 -8.06 14.07 23.09
C THR A 440 -8.92 13.26 24.07
N ARG A 441 -8.31 12.47 24.95
CA ARG A 441 -9.01 11.70 26.00
C ARG A 441 -9.77 12.54 27.02
N ASP A 442 -9.47 13.82 27.16
CA ASP A 442 -10.23 14.72 28.04
C ASP A 442 -11.44 15.39 27.35
N TYR A 443 -11.65 15.18 26.04
CA TYR A 443 -12.72 15.85 25.27
C TYR A 443 -14.06 15.11 25.19
N ASP A 444 -14.24 13.99 25.88
CA ASP A 444 -15.57 13.37 26.05
C ASP A 444 -16.52 14.22 26.93
N SER A 445 -16.09 15.41 27.39
CA SER A 445 -16.90 16.35 28.17
C SER A 445 -17.35 17.59 27.37
N GLY A 446 -18.27 17.43 26.42
CA GLY A 446 -19.24 18.47 26.03
C GLY A 446 -18.71 19.82 25.48
N GLY A 447 -17.48 19.93 24.99
CA GLY A 447 -16.95 21.15 24.38
C GLY A 447 -17.65 21.52 23.07
N THR A 448 -17.80 22.80 22.77
CA THR A 448 -18.40 23.29 21.51
C THR A 448 -17.39 23.25 20.36
N GLU A 449 -17.85 23.08 19.11
CA GLU A 449 -17.00 23.07 17.91
C GLU A 449 -16.13 24.34 17.76
N ASP A 450 -16.58 25.48 18.27
CA ASP A 450 -15.82 26.74 18.24
C ASP A 450 -14.61 26.72 19.18
N GLU A 451 -14.71 26.05 20.35
CA GLU A 451 -13.57 25.87 21.26
C GLU A 451 -12.52 24.92 20.65
N PHE A 452 -12.94 23.95 19.85
CA PHE A 452 -12.02 23.07 19.12
C PHE A 452 -11.24 23.82 18.04
N ARG A 453 -11.86 24.80 17.35
CA ARG A 453 -11.23 25.57 16.28
C ARG A 453 -10.20 26.58 16.80
N ASP A 454 -10.54 27.35 17.84
CA ASP A 454 -9.60 28.26 18.51
C ASP A 454 -8.43 27.51 19.15
N TYR A 455 -8.64 26.25 19.52
CA TYR A 455 -7.62 25.39 20.16
C TYR A 455 -6.70 24.68 19.14
N MET A 456 -7.20 24.34 17.94
CA MET A 456 -6.35 23.87 16.84
C MET A 456 -5.43 24.97 16.30
N GLU A 457 -5.84 26.25 16.41
CA GLU A 457 -4.99 27.40 16.06
C GLU A 457 -3.87 27.66 17.08
N THR A 458 -3.95 27.12 18.30
CA THR A 458 -2.91 27.25 19.35
C THR A 458 -1.97 26.06 19.46
N VAL A 459 -2.01 25.10 18.52
CA VAL A 459 -0.98 24.03 18.44
C VAL A 459 0.38 24.69 18.25
N SER A 460 1.11 24.81 19.36
CA SER A 460 2.39 25.48 19.42
C SER A 460 3.39 24.66 18.61
N LEU A 461 3.71 25.16 17.41
CA LEU A 461 4.80 24.65 16.58
C LEU A 461 6.03 24.44 17.46
N THR A 462 6.53 23.20 17.50
CA THR A 462 7.67 22.85 18.35
C THR A 462 8.86 23.68 17.89
N SER A 463 9.44 24.48 18.79
CA SER A 463 10.52 25.38 18.37
C SER A 463 11.72 24.58 17.86
N ALA A 464 12.45 25.13 16.88
CA ALA A 464 13.69 24.54 16.37
C ALA A 464 14.71 24.19 17.48
N LYS A 465 14.69 24.95 18.59
CA LYS A 465 15.50 24.71 19.79
C LYS A 465 15.05 23.47 20.56
N GLU A 466 13.74 23.27 20.70
CA GLU A 466 13.18 22.09 21.36
C GLU A 466 13.46 20.83 20.55
N VAL A 467 13.22 20.86 19.23
CA VAL A 467 13.55 19.73 18.32
C VAL A 467 15.03 19.40 18.39
N SER A 468 15.88 20.42 18.34
CA SER A 468 17.33 20.26 18.53
C SER A 468 17.71 19.62 19.86
N SER A 469 17.01 19.98 20.94
CA SER A 469 17.24 19.43 22.29
C SER A 469 16.82 17.95 22.36
N ARG A 470 15.64 17.62 21.83
CA ARG A 470 15.14 16.23 21.73
C ARG A 470 16.07 15.35 20.90
N LEU A 471 16.50 15.82 19.73
CA LEU A 471 17.48 15.09 18.91
C LEU A 471 18.79 14.83 19.65
N ASN A 472 19.30 15.81 20.42
CA ASN A 472 20.51 15.61 21.21
C ASN A 472 20.29 14.58 22.34
N ALA A 473 19.12 14.59 22.99
CA ALA A 473 18.78 13.62 24.02
C ALA A 473 18.71 12.20 23.43
N LEU A 474 18.03 12.05 22.29
CA LEU A 474 17.96 10.80 21.53
C LEU A 474 19.35 10.30 21.11
N ASP A 475 20.21 11.20 20.60
CA ASP A 475 21.58 10.87 20.21
C ASP A 475 22.37 10.28 21.38
N LEU A 476 22.24 10.87 22.58
CA LEU A 476 22.91 10.37 23.79
C LEU A 476 22.34 9.03 24.26
N SER A 477 21.02 8.85 24.23
CA SER A 477 20.36 7.60 24.66
C SER A 477 20.73 6.44 23.75
N ILE A 478 20.61 6.61 22.43
CA ILE A 478 20.98 5.57 21.46
C ILE A 478 22.50 5.32 21.49
N HIS A 479 23.33 6.37 21.59
CA HIS A 479 24.77 6.20 21.73
C HIS A 479 25.13 5.37 22.97
N ARG A 480 24.47 5.60 24.13
CA ARG A 480 24.67 4.78 25.33
C ARG A 480 24.34 3.31 25.07
N ALA A 481 23.24 3.05 24.36
CA ALA A 481 22.83 1.71 23.97
C ALA A 481 23.84 1.01 23.05
N LEU A 482 24.36 1.74 22.06
CA LEU A 482 25.32 1.21 21.11
C LEU A 482 26.72 1.03 21.71
N ARG A 483 27.06 1.82 22.73
CA ARG A 483 28.37 1.78 23.39
C ARG A 483 28.52 0.65 24.41
N SER A 484 27.42 0.17 25.01
CA SER A 484 27.45 -0.91 26.01
C SER A 484 28.10 -2.20 25.49
N GLY A 485 28.12 -2.40 24.18
CA GLY A 485 28.69 -3.59 23.54
C GLY A 485 27.83 -4.85 23.71
N THR A 486 26.62 -4.73 24.27
CA THR A 486 25.71 -5.87 24.51
C THR A 486 25.23 -6.53 23.22
N SER A 487 25.26 -5.80 22.10
CA SER A 487 24.82 -6.25 20.78
C SER A 487 26.02 -6.41 19.82
N PRO A 488 26.88 -7.44 19.96
CA PRO A 488 28.08 -7.59 19.14
C PRO A 488 27.78 -7.90 17.67
N HIS A 489 26.59 -8.44 17.37
CA HIS A 489 26.18 -8.82 16.02
C HIS A 489 25.50 -7.71 15.24
N LEU A 490 25.29 -6.53 15.83
CA LEU A 490 24.61 -5.42 15.18
C LEU A 490 25.40 -4.94 13.95
N ARG A 491 24.76 -4.89 12.79
CA ARG A 491 25.34 -4.51 11.49
C ARG A 491 24.68 -3.29 10.87
N GLY A 492 23.42 -3.01 11.22
CA GLY A 492 22.66 -1.89 10.68
C GLY A 492 21.80 -1.19 11.73
N VAL A 493 21.82 0.13 11.70
CA VAL A 493 20.94 1.00 12.50
C VAL A 493 20.30 2.03 11.59
N LYS A 494 18.96 2.08 11.56
CA LYS A 494 18.20 3.09 10.82
C LYS A 494 17.28 3.85 11.76
N ILE A 495 17.33 5.16 11.66
CA ILE A 495 16.50 6.06 12.44
C ILE A 495 15.53 6.76 11.50
N TYR A 496 14.24 6.70 11.80
CA TYR A 496 13.20 7.35 11.03
C TYR A 496 12.61 8.52 11.84
N ILE A 497 12.57 9.71 11.24
CA ILE A 497 11.98 10.92 11.84
C ILE A 497 10.69 11.24 11.08
N HIS A 498 9.58 11.42 11.80
CA HIS A 498 8.29 11.76 11.19
C HIS A 498 8.39 12.96 10.22
N ALA A 499 7.72 12.85 9.06
CA ALA A 499 7.78 13.87 8.03
C ALA A 499 7.25 15.23 8.51
N ASP A 500 6.20 15.28 9.32
CA ASP A 500 5.65 16.53 9.87
C ASP A 500 6.69 17.29 10.67
N THR A 501 7.45 16.57 11.52
CA THR A 501 8.56 17.16 12.26
C THR A 501 9.61 17.77 11.33
N VAL A 502 9.92 17.09 10.23
CA VAL A 502 10.87 17.57 9.21
C VAL A 502 10.32 18.79 8.47
N ALA A 503 9.03 18.76 8.11
CA ALA A 503 8.34 19.80 7.36
C ALA A 503 8.10 21.08 8.18
N GLU A 504 7.82 20.96 9.47
CA GLU A 504 7.70 22.09 10.40
C GLU A 504 9.06 22.70 10.75
N ASN A 505 10.13 21.90 10.69
CA ASN A 505 11.48 22.29 11.10
C ASN A 505 12.49 22.29 9.94
N ARG A 506 12.10 22.79 8.76
CA ARG A 506 12.98 22.91 7.56
C ARG A 506 14.24 23.75 7.77
N ASN A 507 14.26 24.55 8.84
CA ASN A 507 15.43 25.32 9.28
C ASN A 507 16.44 24.46 10.07
N VAL A 508 16.00 23.35 10.66
CA VAL A 508 16.83 22.37 11.39
C VAL A 508 17.26 21.24 10.46
N PHE A 509 16.41 20.79 9.55
CA PHE A 509 16.69 19.66 8.67
C PHE A 509 17.12 20.07 7.26
N HIS A 510 18.03 19.28 6.69
CA HIS A 510 18.38 19.27 5.28
C HIS A 510 18.21 17.85 4.74
N SER A 511 17.49 17.71 3.64
CA SER A 511 17.28 16.42 2.99
C SER A 511 17.73 16.55 1.53
N PRO A 512 18.83 15.91 1.10
CA PRO A 512 19.27 15.97 -0.30
C PRO A 512 18.34 15.18 -1.24
N ASN A 513 17.50 14.30 -0.71
CA ASN A 513 16.48 13.55 -1.45
C ASN A 513 15.21 13.38 -0.57
N HIS A 514 14.29 12.48 -0.91
CA HIS A 514 13.08 12.26 -0.10
C HIS A 514 13.29 11.43 1.17
N ARG A 515 14.51 10.89 1.39
CA ARG A 515 14.80 9.94 2.48
C ARG A 515 15.82 10.48 3.46
N LEU A 516 17.05 10.74 3.05
CA LEU A 516 18.18 10.95 3.96
C LEU A 516 18.11 12.29 4.66
N LEU A 517 18.34 12.31 5.96
CA LEU A 517 18.30 13.53 6.77
C LEU A 517 19.66 13.95 7.28
N TYR A 518 19.87 15.26 7.27
CA TYR A 518 20.99 15.95 7.87
C TYR A 518 20.49 17.15 8.67
N ARG A 519 21.33 17.63 9.59
CA ARG A 519 21.06 18.81 10.41
C ARG A 519 21.75 20.04 9.81
N LYS A 520 20.98 21.10 9.61
CA LYS A 520 21.48 22.44 9.31
C LYS A 520 22.01 23.07 10.59
N ARG A 521 23.25 23.54 10.57
CA ARG A 521 23.83 24.39 11.62
C ARG A 521 23.95 25.82 11.09
N VAL A 522 23.22 26.73 11.74
CA VAL A 522 23.34 28.16 11.48
C VAL A 522 24.55 28.67 12.26
N LYS A 523 25.57 29.19 11.55
CA LYS A 523 26.80 29.70 12.19
C LYS A 523 26.55 30.92 13.09
N ASN A 524 25.47 31.69 12.87
CA ASN A 524 25.10 32.85 13.69
C ASN A 524 23.58 32.90 13.95
N PRO A 525 23.09 32.39 15.09
CA PRO A 525 21.66 32.38 15.41
C PRO A 525 21.03 33.78 15.54
N GLN A 526 21.83 34.83 15.75
CA GLN A 526 21.35 36.20 15.94
C GLN A 526 20.88 36.92 14.66
N LEU A 527 21.15 36.38 13.47
CA LEU A 527 20.78 36.99 12.17
C LEU A 527 19.49 36.41 11.56
N VAL A 528 18.87 35.42 12.21
CA VAL A 528 17.78 34.60 11.66
C VAL A 528 16.45 35.36 11.48
N GLY A 529 16.33 36.59 11.99
CA GLY A 529 15.11 37.40 11.89
C GLY A 529 14.93 38.19 10.58
N THR A 530 15.88 38.16 9.65
CA THR A 530 15.89 39.08 8.48
C THR A 530 15.30 38.51 7.18
N GLY A 531 14.76 37.29 7.18
CA GLY A 531 14.03 36.72 6.03
C GLY A 531 14.88 36.34 4.81
N GLU A 532 16.18 36.67 4.79
CA GLU A 532 17.06 36.25 3.70
C GLU A 532 17.62 34.84 3.92
N PRO A 533 17.56 33.93 2.92
CA PRO A 533 18.16 32.61 3.00
C PRO A 533 19.69 32.74 3.17
N SER A 534 20.17 32.58 4.39
CA SER A 534 21.61 32.60 4.64
C SER A 534 22.27 31.39 3.94
N SER A 535 23.03 31.68 2.90
CA SER A 535 23.79 30.72 2.08
C SER A 535 24.91 30.00 2.83
N ASN A 536 25.09 30.27 4.13
CA ASN A 536 26.18 29.78 4.97
C ASN A 536 25.74 28.76 6.04
N SER A 537 24.79 27.87 5.73
CA SER A 537 24.48 26.75 6.61
C SER A 537 25.52 25.63 6.44
N THR A 538 26.01 25.08 7.55
CA THR A 538 26.83 23.85 7.51
C THR A 538 25.91 22.65 7.68
N ILE A 539 26.16 21.62 6.88
CA ILE A 539 25.44 20.34 6.96
C ILE A 539 26.21 19.45 7.92
N ALA A 540 25.52 18.96 8.95
CA ALA A 540 26.04 18.02 9.94
C ALA A 540 25.13 16.80 10.04
N PRO A 541 25.61 15.68 10.61
CA PRO A 541 24.74 14.56 10.97
C PRO A 541 23.60 14.98 11.90
N VAL A 542 22.43 14.33 11.77
CA VAL A 542 21.31 14.52 12.72
C VAL A 542 21.71 14.05 14.12
N LEU A 543 22.30 12.86 14.21
CA LEU A 543 22.71 12.17 15.43
C LEU A 543 24.24 11.90 15.38
N PRO A 544 25.07 12.92 15.66
CA PRO A 544 26.52 12.82 15.49
C PRO A 544 27.18 11.75 16.37
N PHE A 545 26.74 11.57 17.62
CA PHE A 545 27.34 10.56 18.51
C PHE A 545 27.02 9.14 18.03
N CYS A 546 25.78 8.89 17.61
CA CYS A 546 25.36 7.61 17.01
C CYS A 546 26.16 7.29 15.75
N GLN A 547 26.29 8.26 14.83
CA GLN A 547 27.06 8.04 13.60
C GLN A 547 28.53 7.71 13.92
N GLN A 548 29.12 8.41 14.90
CA GLN A 548 30.50 8.16 15.31
C GLN A 548 30.68 6.74 15.86
N ILE A 549 29.86 6.30 16.83
CA ILE A 549 29.99 4.96 17.41
C ILE A 549 29.69 3.86 16.39
N CYS A 550 28.71 4.06 15.49
CA CYS A 550 28.45 3.11 14.41
C CYS A 550 29.66 3.01 13.48
N HIS A 551 30.28 4.13 13.11
CA HIS A 551 31.49 4.13 12.29
C HIS A 551 32.65 3.40 12.98
N GLU A 552 32.89 3.67 14.26
CA GLU A 552 33.93 2.99 15.07
C GLU A 552 33.72 1.48 15.12
N ARG A 553 32.46 1.02 15.10
CA ARG A 553 32.07 -0.39 15.14
C ARG A 553 31.89 -1.04 13.76
N GLY A 554 32.02 -0.27 12.66
CA GLY A 554 31.76 -0.77 11.30
C GLY A 554 30.28 -1.08 11.02
N ILE A 555 29.37 -0.41 11.70
CA ILE A 555 27.91 -0.56 11.61
C ILE A 555 27.37 0.44 10.59
N PHE A 556 26.49 -0.01 9.69
CA PHE A 556 25.76 0.87 8.79
C PHE A 556 24.79 1.75 9.58
N PHE A 557 24.81 3.06 9.34
CA PHE A 557 23.96 4.03 10.04
C PHE A 557 23.30 4.99 9.05
N SER A 558 21.97 5.16 9.16
CA SER A 558 21.23 6.19 8.43
C SER A 558 20.17 6.86 9.31
N VAL A 559 19.89 8.13 9.02
CA VAL A 559 18.72 8.85 9.52
C VAL A 559 17.89 9.22 8.31
N GLU A 560 16.63 8.82 8.31
CA GLU A 560 15.70 8.92 7.19
C GLU A 560 14.40 9.62 7.60
N VAL A 561 13.70 10.23 6.65
CA VAL A 561 12.33 10.71 6.84
C VAL A 561 11.41 9.49 6.88
N LEU A 562 10.62 9.36 7.95
CA LEU A 562 9.46 8.50 7.98
C LEU A 562 8.37 9.18 7.18
N LEU A 563 8.15 8.73 5.94
CA LEU A 563 7.07 9.26 5.10
C LEU A 563 5.70 8.78 5.57
N LEU A 564 5.66 7.83 6.50
CA LEU A 564 4.46 7.10 6.84
C LEU A 564 3.88 7.66 8.12
N LYS A 565 2.58 7.92 8.12
CA LYS A 565 1.87 8.28 9.35
C LYS A 565 1.93 7.04 10.24
N THR A 566 2.57 7.15 11.40
CA THR A 566 2.39 6.17 12.45
C THR A 566 0.90 6.16 12.79
N GLU A 567 0.23 5.01 12.68
CA GLU A 567 -1.21 4.81 12.95
C GLU A 567 -1.58 4.97 14.44
N MET A 568 -0.99 5.96 15.10
CA MET A 568 -1.08 6.19 16.54
C MET A 568 -2.30 7.02 16.98
N ASP A 569 -3.19 7.37 16.05
CA ASP A 569 -4.39 8.16 16.33
C ASP A 569 -5.64 7.27 16.49
#